data_AF-A0A351TAU7-F1
#
_entry.id   AF-A0A351TAU7-F1
#
_cell.length_a   1.000
_cell.length_b   1.000
_cell.length_c   1.000
_cell.angle_alpha   90.00
_cell.angle_beta   90.00
_cell.angle_gamma   90.00
#
_symmetry.space_group_name_H-M   'P 1'
#
loop_
_entity.id
_entity.type
_entity.pdbx_description
1 polymer ?
#
loop_
_entity_poly.entity_id
_entity_poly.type
_entity_poly.pdbx_seq_one_letter_code
_entity_poly.pdbx_strand_id
1 'polypeptide(L)'
;MVKIINIPIIYSNPELFIAPNKLIITATKYSNSYYGYYWFNRTTKSIVIAYDTTDINNLKIDKFYQTDGNIIKSRKIGDYVYIISKTDFNFPYHIYYGPMINNVQTLNNTKLNTDMEARRLLPRKSELKPTDNV
;
A
#
# COMPACT_ATOMS: atom_id res chain seq x y z
N MET A 1 -3.63 -23.36 25.15
CA MET A 1 -3.26 -23.61 23.73
C MET A 1 -2.79 -22.31 23.11
N VAL A 2 -1.78 -22.37 22.25
CA VAL A 2 -1.27 -21.23 21.47
C VAL A 2 -1.41 -21.56 19.99
N LYS A 3 -1.85 -20.62 19.17
CA LYS A 3 -1.90 -20.74 17.70
C LYS A 3 -0.91 -19.76 17.10
N ILE A 4 -0.13 -20.24 16.13
CA ILE A 4 0.96 -19.49 15.49
C ILE A 4 0.58 -19.29 14.02
N ILE A 5 0.74 -18.07 13.52
CA ILE A 5 0.53 -17.73 12.12
C ILE A 5 1.81 -17.14 11.59
N ASN A 6 2.38 -17.79 10.58
CA ASN A 6 3.56 -17.31 9.91
C ASN A 6 3.17 -16.26 8.88
N ILE A 7 3.81 -15.10 8.95
CA ILE A 7 3.73 -14.07 7.91
C ILE A 7 5.08 -13.96 7.19
N PRO A 8 5.10 -13.57 5.89
CA PRO A 8 6.34 -13.35 5.17
C PRO A 8 7.30 -12.39 5.89
N ILE A 9 8.60 -12.70 5.90
CA ILE A 9 9.64 -11.90 6.57
C ILE A 9 9.76 -10.47 6.02
N ILE A 10 9.28 -10.23 4.81
CA ILE A 10 9.24 -8.90 4.18
C ILE A 10 8.14 -7.98 4.75
N TYR A 11 7.29 -8.49 5.65
CA TYR A 11 6.24 -7.74 6.31
C TYR A 11 6.71 -7.26 7.68
N SER A 12 6.55 -5.96 7.93
CA SER A 12 6.90 -5.29 9.18
C SER A 12 5.66 -4.68 9.84
N ASN A 13 5.77 -4.49 11.16
CA ASN A 13 4.75 -3.90 12.03
C ASN A 13 3.35 -4.52 11.83
N PRO A 14 3.20 -5.85 12.00
CA PRO A 14 1.91 -6.48 11.82
C PRO A 14 0.94 -6.05 12.93
N GLU A 15 -0.30 -5.72 12.55
CA GLU A 15 -1.42 -5.56 13.48
C GLU A 15 -2.46 -6.65 13.21
N LEU A 16 -3.04 -7.18 14.28
CA LEU A 16 -4.00 -8.28 14.25
C LEU A 16 -5.39 -7.80 14.67
N PHE A 17 -6.41 -8.14 13.89
CA PHE A 17 -7.81 -7.93 14.21
C PHE A 17 -8.58 -9.24 14.16
N ILE A 18 -9.38 -9.48 15.19
CA ILE A 18 -10.20 -10.69 15.33
C ILE A 18 -11.67 -10.29 15.17
N ALA A 19 -12.42 -11.07 14.40
CA ALA A 19 -13.86 -11.00 14.29
C ALA A 19 -14.44 -12.43 14.26
N PRO A 20 -15.77 -12.60 14.39
CA PRO A 20 -16.39 -13.91 14.18
C PRO A 20 -15.98 -14.49 12.83
N ASN A 21 -15.41 -15.70 12.83
CA ASN A 21 -14.98 -16.43 11.64
C ASN A 21 -14.00 -15.68 10.72
N LYS A 22 -13.37 -14.61 11.20
CA LYS A 22 -12.40 -13.83 10.42
C LYS A 22 -11.21 -13.44 11.27
N LEU A 23 -10.04 -13.57 10.66
CA LEU A 23 -8.79 -13.03 11.17
C LEU A 23 -8.21 -12.09 10.14
N ILE A 24 -7.91 -10.86 10.54
CA ILE A 24 -7.38 -9.85 9.64
C ILE A 24 -6.00 -9.45 10.14
N ILE A 25 -5.00 -9.58 9.27
CA ILE A 25 -3.64 -9.12 9.50
C ILE A 25 -3.41 -7.92 8.60
N THR A 26 -2.94 -6.82 9.18
CA THR A 26 -2.40 -5.70 8.42
C THR A 26 -0.89 -5.64 8.64
N ALA A 27 -0.13 -5.23 7.63
CA ALA A 27 1.31 -5.05 7.76
C ALA A 27 1.83 -4.09 6.69
N THR A 28 3.06 -3.60 6.88
CA THR A 28 3.79 -2.87 5.83
C THR A 28 4.77 -3.83 5.14
N LYS A 29 4.69 -3.93 3.82
CA LYS A 29 5.60 -4.73 2.99
C LYS A 29 6.64 -3.82 2.35
N TYR A 30 7.91 -4.24 2.47
CA TYR A 30 9.11 -3.49 2.10
C TYR A 30 9.28 -2.22 2.95
N SER A 31 10.26 -2.24 3.86
CA SER A 31 10.65 -1.03 4.60
C SER A 31 11.84 -0.38 3.92
N ASN A 32 11.69 0.90 3.56
CA ASN A 32 12.74 1.85 3.22
C ASN A 32 13.81 1.36 2.25
N SER A 33 13.53 1.58 0.95
CA SER A 33 14.44 2.25 -0.01
C SER A 33 13.85 2.10 -1.42
N TYR A 34 13.43 3.20 -2.06
CA TYR A 34 14.18 3.80 -3.17
C TYR A 34 13.41 4.97 -3.80
N TYR A 35 14.08 6.12 -3.93
CA TYR A 35 13.60 7.36 -4.54
C TYR A 35 13.54 7.22 -6.08
N GLY A 36 12.48 6.58 -6.58
CA GLY A 36 12.22 6.50 -8.01
C GLY A 36 11.68 7.82 -8.59
N TYR A 37 11.72 7.93 -9.92
CA TYR A 37 11.26 9.02 -10.81
C TYR A 37 9.76 9.45 -10.66
N TYR A 38 9.10 9.10 -9.57
CA TYR A 38 7.67 9.26 -9.35
C TYR A 38 7.39 10.20 -8.19
N TRP A 39 6.23 10.85 -8.27
CA TRP A 39 5.77 11.83 -7.28
C TRP A 39 5.49 11.21 -5.92
N PHE A 40 5.15 9.92 -5.90
CA PHE A 40 4.86 9.16 -4.70
C PHE A 40 5.74 7.93 -4.62
N ASN A 41 6.14 7.57 -3.40
CA ASN A 41 6.77 6.29 -3.15
C ASN A 41 5.75 5.16 -3.40
N ARG A 42 6.04 4.33 -4.41
CA ARG A 42 5.24 3.16 -4.80
C ARG A 42 5.91 1.84 -4.43
N THR A 43 7.08 1.85 -3.80
CA THR A 43 7.80 0.62 -3.44
C THR A 43 7.27 0.05 -2.13
N THR A 44 7.04 0.92 -1.14
CA THR A 44 6.41 0.56 0.13
C THR A 44 4.94 0.25 -0.07
N LYS A 45 4.45 -0.87 0.49
CA LYS A 45 3.06 -1.30 0.37
C LYS A 45 2.40 -1.54 1.72
N SER A 46 1.15 -1.12 1.86
CA SER A 46 0.26 -1.51 2.95
C SER A 46 -0.49 -2.77 2.54
N ILE A 47 -0.40 -3.80 3.35
CA ILE A 47 -0.98 -5.12 3.10
C ILE A 47 -2.12 -5.37 4.09
N VAL A 48 -3.19 -5.96 3.60
CA VAL A 48 -4.28 -6.52 4.42
C VAL A 48 -4.56 -7.93 3.96
N ILE A 49 -4.56 -8.87 4.89
CA ILE A 49 -4.90 -10.26 4.63
C ILE A 49 -6.05 -10.63 5.55
N ALA A 50 -7.20 -10.95 4.97
CA ALA A 50 -8.35 -11.48 5.68
C ALA A 50 -8.38 -13.00 5.47
N TYR A 51 -8.33 -13.75 6.56
CA TYR A 51 -8.51 -15.19 6.59
C TYR A 51 -9.93 -15.52 7.06
N ASP A 52 -10.53 -16.52 6.42
CA ASP A 52 -11.66 -17.25 6.95
C ASP A 52 -11.17 -18.24 8.03
N THR A 53 -11.78 -18.15 9.21
CA THR A 53 -11.45 -18.99 10.37
C THR A 53 -12.59 -19.89 10.81
N THR A 54 -13.58 -20.16 9.95
CA THR A 54 -14.65 -21.15 10.21
C THR A 54 -14.08 -22.54 10.51
N ASP A 55 -13.01 -22.93 9.82
CA ASP A 55 -12.17 -24.07 10.16
C ASP A 55 -10.74 -23.59 10.51
N ILE A 56 -10.45 -23.50 11.80
CA ILE A 56 -9.16 -23.03 12.32
C ILE A 56 -7.98 -23.95 11.95
N ASN A 57 -8.25 -25.20 11.57
CA ASN A 57 -7.21 -26.14 11.14
C ASN A 57 -6.91 -26.00 9.64
N ASN A 58 -7.83 -25.40 8.87
CA ASN A 58 -7.71 -25.17 7.43
C ASN A 58 -8.04 -23.71 7.08
N LEU A 59 -7.19 -22.79 7.54
CA LEU A 59 -7.33 -21.36 7.26
C LEU A 59 -7.31 -21.08 5.75
N LYS A 60 -8.27 -20.28 5.27
CA LYS A 60 -8.35 -19.86 3.87
C LYS A 60 -8.20 -18.36 3.76
N ILE A 61 -7.44 -17.87 2.78
CA ILE A 61 -7.41 -16.44 2.47
C ILE A 61 -8.74 -16.09 1.79
N ASP A 62 -9.53 -15.25 2.45
CA ASP A 62 -10.78 -14.70 1.91
C ASP A 62 -10.47 -13.48 1.03
N LYS A 63 -9.62 -12.57 1.53
CA LYS A 63 -9.23 -11.35 0.80
C LYS A 63 -7.78 -11.00 1.04
N PHE A 64 -7.13 -10.51 -0.01
CA PHE A 64 -5.81 -9.90 0.07
C PHE A 64 -5.85 -8.53 -0.61
N TYR A 65 -5.52 -7.49 0.15
CA TYR A 65 -5.39 -6.13 -0.34
C TYR A 65 -3.94 -5.68 -0.27
N GLN A 66 -3.52 -4.96 -1.31
CA GLN A 66 -2.26 -4.26 -1.33
C GLN A 66 -2.48 -2.85 -1.91
N THR A 67 -2.03 -1.83 -1.17
CA THR A 67 -2.03 -0.42 -1.62
C THR A 67 -0.68 0.24 -1.40
N ASP A 68 -0.37 1.29 -2.15
CA ASP A 68 0.86 2.07 -1.95
C ASP A 68 0.90 2.73 -0.56
N GLY A 69 2.11 2.84 0.01
CA GLY A 69 2.40 3.52 1.27
C GLY A 69 2.55 2.60 2.48
N ASN A 70 2.97 3.17 3.60
CA ASN A 70 3.11 2.51 4.90
C ASN A 70 1.89 2.71 5.78
N ILE A 71 1.53 1.69 6.56
CA ILE A 71 0.46 1.80 7.55
C ILE A 71 0.95 2.69 8.69
N ILE A 72 0.24 3.78 8.98
CA ILE A 72 0.50 4.64 10.15
C ILE A 72 -0.53 4.47 11.25
N LYS A 73 -1.71 3.97 10.90
CA LYS A 73 -2.79 3.75 11.84
C LYS A 73 -3.76 2.76 11.24
N SER A 74 -4.25 1.84 12.04
CA SER A 74 -5.43 1.07 11.67
C SER A 74 -6.39 0.90 12.85
N ARG A 75 -7.65 0.64 12.53
CA ARG A 75 -8.72 0.47 13.53
C ARG A 75 -9.85 -0.37 12.94
N LYS A 76 -10.31 -1.36 13.70
CA LYS A 76 -11.57 -2.05 13.43
C LYS A 76 -12.75 -1.30 14.05
N ILE A 77 -13.81 -1.05 13.27
CA ILE A 77 -15.08 -0.48 13.73
C ILE A 77 -16.21 -1.27 13.04
N GLY A 78 -17.09 -1.90 13.82
CA GLY A 78 -18.09 -2.82 13.28
C GLY A 78 -17.45 -3.91 12.42
N ASP A 79 -17.94 -4.11 11.21
CA ASP A 79 -17.47 -5.13 10.27
C ASP A 79 -16.27 -4.68 9.42
N TYR A 80 -15.78 -3.46 9.63
CA TYR A 80 -14.75 -2.85 8.78
C TYR A 80 -13.42 -2.67 9.52
N VAL A 81 -12.33 -2.86 8.79
CA VAL A 81 -10.98 -2.44 9.20
C VAL A 81 -10.59 -1.22 8.38
N TYR A 82 -10.41 -0.10 9.06
CA TYR A 82 -9.98 1.17 8.48
C TYR A 82 -8.47 1.28 8.62
N ILE A 83 -7.81 1.68 7.54
CA ILE A 83 -6.36 1.80 7.48
C ILE A 83 -6.03 3.17 6.91
N ILE A 84 -5.13 3.87 7.58
CA ILE A 84 -4.51 5.08 7.07
C ILE A 84 -3.12 4.68 6.57
N SER A 85 -2.97 4.70 5.24
CA SER A 85 -1.69 4.55 4.57
C SER A 85 -1.11 5.94 4.30
N LYS A 86 0.17 6.12 4.64
CA LYS A 86 0.95 7.31 4.29
C LYS A 86 1.96 6.92 3.21
N THR A 87 2.20 7.80 2.25
CA THR A 87 3.32 7.64 1.31
C THR A 87 4.13 8.92 1.28
N ASP A 88 5.43 8.79 1.03
CA ASP A 88 6.28 9.94 0.81
C ASP A 88 5.96 10.56 -0.54
N PHE A 89 5.93 11.89 -0.53
CA PHE A 89 5.82 12.70 -1.72
C PHE A 89 7.18 13.33 -2.02
N ASN A 90 7.67 13.14 -3.24
CA ASN A 90 8.88 13.81 -3.70
C ASN A 90 8.68 14.33 -5.12
N PHE A 91 8.79 15.65 -5.30
CA PHE A 91 8.75 16.25 -6.61
C PHE A 91 10.07 15.97 -7.35
N PRO A 92 10.07 15.24 -8.48
CA PRO A 92 11.32 14.87 -9.12
C PRO A 92 11.81 16.01 -10.03
N TYR A 93 12.40 17.04 -9.42
CA TYR A 93 12.82 18.29 -10.07
C TYR A 93 13.58 18.08 -11.39
N HIS A 94 14.54 17.15 -11.42
CA HIS A 94 15.35 16.87 -12.61
C HIS A 94 14.55 16.39 -13.83
N ILE A 95 13.30 15.94 -13.66
CA ILE A 95 12.42 15.50 -14.75
C ILE A 95 11.61 16.68 -15.31
N TYR A 96 11.25 17.64 -14.47
CA TYR A 96 10.35 18.73 -14.81
C TYR A 96 11.06 20.02 -15.21
N TYR A 97 12.35 20.13 -14.94
CA TYR A 97 13.13 21.31 -15.27
C TYR A 97 14.08 21.04 -16.45
N GLY A 98 14.14 22.00 -17.37
CA GLY A 98 15.07 21.97 -18.51
C GLY A 98 16.53 22.23 -18.10
N PRO A 99 17.47 22.30 -19.08
CA PRO A 99 18.85 22.69 -18.80
C PRO A 99 18.92 24.11 -18.23
N MET A 100 19.95 24.40 -17.42
CA MET A 100 20.21 25.78 -16.97
C MET A 100 20.72 26.62 -18.13
N ILE A 101 20.08 27.77 -18.36
CA ILE A 101 20.48 28.78 -19.35
C ILE A 101 20.63 30.10 -18.58
N ASN A 102 21.83 30.71 -18.59
CA ASN A 102 22.13 31.95 -17.86
C ASN A 102 21.75 31.90 -16.35
N ASN A 103 22.07 30.80 -15.67
CA ASN A 103 21.70 30.53 -14.27
C ASN A 103 20.18 30.51 -13.98
N VAL A 104 19.35 30.41 -15.03
CA VAL A 104 17.90 30.24 -14.90
C VAL A 104 17.51 28.86 -15.42
N GLN A 105 16.69 28.16 -14.65
CA GLN A 105 16.13 26.87 -15.02
C GLN A 105 14.62 27.02 -15.25
N THR A 106 14.12 26.56 -16.40
CA THR A 106 12.69 26.71 -16.75
C THR A 106 11.91 25.43 -16.47
N LEU A 107 10.77 25.58 -15.82
CA LEU A 107 9.82 24.50 -15.54
C LEU A 107 9.01 24.13 -16.80
N ASN A 108 8.93 22.84 -17.11
CA ASN A 108 8.07 22.31 -18.15
C ASN A 108 6.63 22.17 -17.65
N ASN A 109 5.88 23.27 -17.73
CA ASN A 109 4.48 23.35 -17.30
C ASN A 109 3.58 22.34 -18.02
N THR A 110 3.82 22.06 -19.31
CA THR A 110 3.03 21.08 -20.08
C THR A 110 3.16 19.68 -19.49
N LYS A 111 4.39 19.25 -19.19
CA LYS A 111 4.65 17.96 -18.56
C LYS A 111 4.10 17.90 -17.13
N LEU A 112 4.29 18.97 -16.36
CA LEU A 112 3.74 19.11 -15.01
C LEU A 112 2.21 18.88 -15.02
N ASN A 113 1.49 19.63 -15.84
CA ASN A 113 0.03 19.55 -15.93
C ASN A 113 -0.44 18.17 -16.39
N THR A 114 0.28 17.54 -17.31
CA THR A 114 -0.04 16.18 -17.81
C THR A 114 0.14 15.11 -16.73
N ASP A 115 1.16 15.24 -15.88
CA ASP A 115 1.48 14.25 -14.85
C ASP A 115 0.74 14.49 -13.53
N MET A 116 0.29 15.72 -13.27
CA MET A 116 -0.53 16.10 -12.11
C MET A 116 -2.00 15.68 -12.18
N GLU A 117 -2.43 14.99 -13.24
CA GLU A 117 -3.77 14.45 -13.29
C GLU A 117 -4.03 13.48 -12.13
N ALA A 118 -5.13 13.67 -11.40
CA ALA A 118 -5.46 12.89 -10.20
C ALA A 118 -5.32 11.37 -10.41
N ARG A 119 -5.78 10.84 -11.54
CA ARG A 119 -5.68 9.40 -11.88
C ARG A 119 -4.23 8.85 -11.88
N ARG A 120 -3.22 9.71 -12.12
CA ARG A 120 -1.80 9.35 -12.12
C ARG A 120 -1.17 9.46 -10.75
N LEU A 121 -1.77 10.25 -9.86
CA LEU A 121 -1.30 10.54 -8.51
C LEU A 121 -1.91 9.61 -7.46
N LEU A 122 -3.12 9.11 -7.68
CA LEU A 122 -3.80 8.26 -6.70
C LEU A 122 -3.00 6.98 -6.38
N PRO A 123 -2.96 6.55 -5.11
CA PRO A 123 -2.41 5.26 -4.70
C PRO A 123 -3.03 4.12 -5.50
N ARG A 124 -2.20 3.17 -5.94
CA ARG A 124 -2.69 2.00 -6.65
C ARG A 124 -3.12 0.94 -5.65
N LYS A 125 -4.41 0.60 -5.67
CA LYS A 125 -4.96 -0.57 -4.97
C LYS A 125 -4.94 -1.78 -5.90
N SER A 126 -4.49 -2.90 -5.37
CA SER A 126 -4.67 -4.24 -5.95
C SER A 126 -5.42 -5.11 -4.93
N GLU A 127 -6.34 -5.91 -5.43
CA GLU A 127 -7.19 -6.80 -4.63
C GLU A 127 -7.16 -8.18 -5.27
N LEU A 128 -6.85 -9.19 -4.45
CA LEU A 128 -6.99 -10.59 -4.82
C LEU A 128 -8.08 -11.20 -3.93
N LYS A 129 -8.97 -11.93 -4.57
CA LYS A 129 -9.97 -12.78 -3.94
C LYS A 129 -9.87 -14.16 -4.57
N PRO A 130 -10.19 -15.24 -3.86
CA PRO A 130 -10.58 -16.48 -4.52
C PRO A 130 -11.69 -16.12 -5.50
N THR A 131 -11.43 -16.20 -6.80
CA THR A 131 -12.51 -16.23 -7.77
C THR A 131 -13.08 -17.63 -7.69
N ASP A 132 -14.39 -17.74 -7.45
CA ASP A 132 -15.10 -18.92 -7.91
C ASP A 132 -14.99 -18.86 -9.44
N ASN A 133 -13.97 -19.52 -10.02
CA ASN A 133 -14.02 -19.87 -11.42
C ASN A 133 -15.12 -20.92 -11.54
N VAL A 134 -16.37 -20.45 -11.63
CA VAL A 134 -17.52 -21.24 -12.12
C VAL A 134 -17.59 -21.04 -13.62
#